data_AF-A0A3A0CVW0-F1
#
_entry.id   AF-A0A3A0CVW0-F1
#
_cell.length_a   1.000
_cell.length_b   1.000
_cell.length_c   1.000
_cell.angle_alpha   90.00
_cell.angle_beta   90.00
_cell.angle_gamma   90.00
#
_symmetry.space_group_name_H-M   'P 1'
#
loop_
_entity.id
_entity.type
_entity.pdbx_description
1 polymer ?
#
loop_
_entity_poly.entity_id
_entity_poly.type
_entity_poly.pdbx_seq_one_letter_code
_entity_poly.pdbx_strand_id
1 'polypeptide(L)'
;MNAFTRSQLAGLALLIAAAGCDTPKLPTAPPTATPVAAPEAEPERPMVAGAPGEPLPEIETPVTATPRKFTSHDPIKGRRSRRAGGYLGAVGGARFHAEYQTIINNIDHALQLYNAEHGEFPKSHEEFMQKIIQANNIVLPEIEPQHEYIYVPEQPEMGLQIRLKPGGAGEAAPPAEGADGQQPPADEAAAEEPSPDIRTRAGQLGDQRNEEVEKHGLAPGGLVPVGGLE
;
A
#
# COMPACT_ATOMS: atom_id res chain seq x y z
N MET A 1 -19.38 -35.47 28.09
CA MET A 1 -19.94 -34.60 29.15
C MET A 1 -18.80 -34.21 30.06
N ASN A 2 -18.10 -33.10 29.80
CA ASN A 2 -17.01 -32.66 30.68
C ASN A 2 -17.38 -31.30 31.27
N ALA A 3 -17.69 -31.32 32.56
CA ALA A 3 -17.89 -30.15 33.40
C ALA A 3 -16.52 -29.67 33.90
N PHE A 4 -16.11 -28.47 33.50
CA PHE A 4 -14.94 -27.81 34.10
C PHE A 4 -15.34 -26.42 34.58
N THR A 5 -15.86 -26.44 35.81
CA THR A 5 -15.55 -25.55 36.94
C THR A 5 -15.30 -24.06 36.66
N ARG A 6 -16.35 -23.29 36.94
CA ARG A 6 -16.30 -21.91 37.43
C ARG A 6 -15.47 -21.85 38.72
N SER A 7 -14.58 -20.87 38.90
CA SER A 7 -14.32 -20.14 40.15
C SER A 7 -12.96 -19.45 40.09
N GLN A 8 -12.95 -18.11 40.14
CA GLN A 8 -12.13 -17.28 41.03
C GLN A 8 -12.20 -15.83 40.55
N LEU A 9 -13.23 -15.15 41.06
CA LEU A 9 -13.39 -13.71 41.11
C LEU A 9 -12.81 -13.30 42.48
N ALA A 10 -11.63 -12.68 42.54
CA ALA A 10 -11.23 -11.88 43.70
C ALA A 10 -9.89 -11.15 43.47
N GLY A 11 -9.97 -9.84 43.33
CA GLY A 11 -9.09 -8.92 44.04
C GLY A 11 -7.65 -8.78 43.56
N LEU A 12 -7.42 -7.77 42.70
CA LEU A 12 -6.24 -6.93 42.87
C LEU A 12 -6.53 -5.49 42.43
N ALA A 13 -7.16 -4.74 43.33
CA ALA A 13 -7.06 -3.29 43.33
C ALA A 13 -5.68 -2.93 43.91
N LEU A 14 -4.74 -2.50 43.06
CA LEU A 14 -3.45 -1.96 43.50
C LEU A 14 -3.12 -0.69 42.70
N LEU A 15 -3.49 0.44 43.30
CA LEU A 15 -2.70 1.67 43.43
C LEU A 15 -1.45 1.76 42.53
N ILE A 16 -1.55 2.47 41.41
CA ILE A 16 -0.40 3.13 40.79
C ILE A 16 -0.55 4.63 41.04
N ALA A 17 0.28 5.07 41.97
CA ALA A 17 0.49 6.46 42.34
C ALA A 17 0.97 7.29 41.14
N ALA A 18 0.55 8.54 41.14
CA ALA A 18 0.97 9.61 40.28
C ALA A 18 2.50 9.87 40.39
N ALA A 19 3.31 9.09 39.69
CA ALA A 19 4.66 9.48 39.34
C ALA A 19 4.55 10.43 38.13
N GLY A 20 5.03 11.66 38.33
CA GLY A 20 4.81 12.80 37.45
C GLY A 20 5.11 12.54 35.98
N CYS A 21 4.19 13.00 35.14
CA CYS A 21 4.51 13.40 33.77
C CYS A 21 5.51 14.56 33.84
N ASP A 22 6.79 14.24 34.02
CA ASP A 22 7.88 15.13 33.67
C ASP A 22 7.78 15.34 32.17
N THR A 23 7.04 16.38 31.78
CA THR A 23 6.76 16.71 30.39
C THR A 23 8.07 17.23 29.84
N PRO A 24 8.76 16.49 28.94
CA PRO A 24 9.99 16.97 28.37
C PRO A 24 9.71 18.33 27.73
N LYS A 25 10.38 19.35 28.25
CA LYS A 25 10.26 20.74 27.80
C LYS A 25 10.69 20.76 26.34
N LEU A 26 9.72 20.66 25.44
CA LEU A 26 9.94 20.74 24.00
C LEU A 26 10.73 22.02 23.74
N PRO A 27 11.87 21.96 23.04
CA PRO A 27 12.61 23.16 22.68
C PRO A 27 11.64 24.09 21.94
N THR A 28 11.42 25.27 22.52
CA THR A 28 10.65 26.34 21.90
C THR A 28 11.32 26.69 20.59
N ALA A 29 10.79 26.17 19.49
CA ALA A 29 11.24 26.51 18.16
C ALA A 29 11.08 28.03 17.97
N PRO A 30 12.05 28.71 17.33
CA PRO A 30 11.96 30.14 17.07
C PRO A 30 10.70 30.43 16.24
N PRO A 31 9.89 31.43 16.61
CA PRO A 31 8.80 31.88 15.78
C PRO A 31 9.43 32.67 14.64
N THR A 32 9.40 32.16 13.42
CA THR A 32 9.29 32.90 12.14
C THR A 32 9.46 31.90 11.01
N ALA A 33 8.37 31.24 10.63
CA ALA A 33 8.20 30.84 9.24
C ALA A 33 7.18 31.82 8.66
N THR A 34 7.65 32.66 7.75
CA THR A 34 6.82 33.47 6.86
C THR A 34 5.67 32.61 6.35
N PRO A 35 4.41 33.07 6.36
CA PRO A 35 3.31 32.32 5.77
C PRO A 35 3.67 32.04 4.31
N VAL A 36 3.97 30.77 4.02
CA VAL A 36 4.06 30.28 2.66
C VAL A 36 2.71 30.58 2.05
N ALA A 37 2.72 31.40 1.00
CA ALA A 37 1.54 31.76 0.24
C ALA A 37 0.73 30.48 0.00
N ALA A 38 -0.51 30.48 0.48
CA ALA A 38 -1.44 29.40 0.26
C ALA A 38 -1.39 29.05 -1.23
N PRO A 39 -1.20 27.77 -1.61
CA PRO A 39 -1.26 27.38 -3.01
C PRO A 39 -2.58 27.93 -3.56
N GLU A 40 -2.44 28.79 -4.57
CA GLU A 40 -3.55 29.36 -5.33
C GLU A 40 -4.42 28.18 -5.73
N ALA A 41 -5.62 28.14 -5.15
CA ALA A 41 -6.54 27.03 -5.29
C ALA A 41 -6.79 26.84 -6.79
N GLU A 42 -6.15 25.85 -7.39
CA GLU A 42 -6.55 25.37 -8.70
C GLU A 42 -8.06 25.11 -8.59
N PRO A 43 -8.87 25.62 -9.54
CA PRO A 43 -10.31 25.46 -9.48
C PRO A 43 -10.59 23.98 -9.30
N GLU A 44 -11.03 23.61 -8.09
CA GLU A 44 -11.32 22.24 -7.73
C GLU A 44 -12.26 21.73 -8.81
N ARG A 45 -11.76 20.83 -9.66
CA ARG A 45 -12.60 20.20 -10.66
C ARG A 45 -13.75 19.65 -9.86
N PRO A 46 -15.01 20.10 -10.11
CA PRO A 46 -16.13 19.65 -9.32
C PRO A 46 -16.03 18.14 -9.34
N MET A 47 -15.83 17.54 -8.17
CA MET A 47 -15.90 16.10 -8.05
C MET A 47 -17.32 15.77 -8.46
N VAL A 48 -17.48 15.39 -9.73
CA VAL A 48 -18.76 14.98 -10.28
C VAL A 48 -19.09 13.74 -9.48
N ALA A 49 -19.90 13.92 -8.44
CA ALA A 49 -20.63 12.85 -7.82
C ALA A 49 -21.40 12.23 -8.99
N GLY A 50 -20.90 11.10 -9.49
CA GLY A 50 -21.48 10.39 -10.63
C GLY A 50 -22.99 10.34 -10.43
N ALA A 51 -23.74 10.56 -11.52
CA ALA A 51 -25.18 10.61 -11.46
C ALA A 51 -25.71 9.39 -10.68
N PRO A 52 -26.62 9.56 -9.70
CA PRO A 52 -27.17 8.45 -8.93
C PRO A 52 -27.73 7.38 -9.88
N GLY A 53 -27.07 6.23 -9.97
CA GLY A 53 -27.51 5.11 -10.81
C GLY A 53 -26.63 4.79 -12.02
N GLU A 54 -25.59 5.58 -12.31
CA GLU A 54 -24.61 5.17 -13.32
C GLU A 54 -23.73 4.05 -12.75
N PRO A 55 -23.62 2.88 -13.40
CA PRO A 55 -22.76 1.81 -12.93
C PRO A 55 -21.32 2.30 -12.95
N LEU A 56 -20.75 2.52 -11.77
CA LEU A 56 -19.34 2.83 -11.62
C LEU A 56 -18.52 1.84 -12.45
N PRO A 57 -17.56 2.30 -13.27
CA PRO A 57 -16.72 1.39 -14.04
C PRO A 57 -16.11 0.39 -13.07
N GLU A 58 -16.31 -0.89 -13.37
CA GLU A 58 -15.81 -2.00 -12.60
C GLU A 58 -14.29 -2.03 -12.81
N ILE A 59 -13.56 -1.14 -12.13
CA ILE A 59 -12.10 -1.18 -12.01
C ILE A 59 -11.77 -2.30 -11.01
N GLU A 60 -12.26 -3.50 -11.32
CA GLU A 60 -11.75 -4.71 -10.74
C GLU A 60 -10.56 -5.06 -11.59
N THR A 61 -9.37 -4.77 -11.09
CA THR A 61 -8.13 -5.23 -11.72
C THR A 61 -8.29 -6.73 -11.92
N PRO A 62 -8.43 -7.21 -13.18
CA PRO A 62 -8.74 -8.61 -13.43
C PRO A 62 -7.64 -9.43 -12.80
N VAL A 63 -8.02 -10.36 -11.92
CA VAL A 63 -7.06 -11.31 -11.37
C VAL A 63 -6.74 -12.26 -12.50
N THR A 64 -5.51 -12.20 -13.01
CA THR A 64 -5.01 -13.11 -14.03
C THR A 64 -4.39 -14.36 -13.39
N ALA A 65 -4.00 -15.34 -14.21
CA ALA A 65 -3.19 -16.47 -13.75
C ALA A 65 -1.83 -16.00 -13.17
N THR A 66 -1.32 -14.87 -13.66
CA THR A 66 -0.13 -14.20 -13.12
C THR A 66 -0.42 -13.66 -11.71
N PRO A 67 0.37 -14.08 -10.69
CA PRO A 67 0.27 -13.55 -9.34
C PRO A 67 0.42 -12.02 -9.31
N ARG A 68 -0.42 -11.35 -8.50
CA ARG A 68 -0.29 -9.91 -8.24
C ARG A 68 -0.33 -9.62 -6.75
N LYS A 69 0.26 -8.49 -6.34
CA LYS A 69 0.22 -8.03 -4.94
C LYS A 69 -1.23 -7.89 -4.46
N PHE A 70 -1.47 -8.36 -3.23
CA PHE A 70 -2.74 -8.20 -2.54
C PHE A 70 -3.00 -6.73 -2.22
N THR A 71 -4.21 -6.27 -2.52
CA THR A 71 -4.64 -4.88 -2.31
C THR A 71 -5.88 -4.82 -1.44
N SER A 72 -6.16 -3.66 -0.86
CA SER A 72 -7.36 -3.44 -0.04
C SER A 72 -8.69 -3.51 -0.80
N HIS A 73 -8.65 -3.63 -2.13
CA HIS A 73 -9.85 -3.76 -2.96
C HIS A 73 -10.27 -5.21 -3.20
N ASP A 74 -9.38 -6.17 -2.92
CA ASP A 74 -9.57 -7.58 -3.24
C ASP A 74 -10.57 -8.33 -2.36
N PRO A 75 -10.70 -8.03 -1.05
CA PRO A 75 -11.70 -8.68 -0.21
C PRO A 75 -13.13 -8.44 -0.69
N ILE A 76 -13.96 -9.48 -0.56
CA ILE A 76 -15.40 -9.42 -0.88
C ILE A 76 -16.10 -8.42 0.04
N LYS A 77 -15.73 -8.42 1.32
CA LYS A 77 -16.28 -7.53 2.33
C LYS A 77 -15.92 -6.07 2.00
N GLY A 78 -16.91 -5.19 2.16
CA GLY A 78 -16.81 -3.78 1.79
C GLY A 78 -16.99 -3.48 0.30
N ARG A 79 -16.95 -4.46 -0.61
CA ARG A 79 -17.18 -4.22 -2.05
C ARG A 79 -18.55 -3.59 -2.31
N ARG A 80 -19.60 -4.09 -1.66
CA ARG A 80 -20.95 -3.51 -1.75
C ARG A 80 -21.00 -2.07 -1.21
N SER A 81 -20.34 -1.77 -0.10
CA SER A 81 -20.31 -0.42 0.47
C SER A 81 -19.62 0.57 -0.47
N ARG A 82 -18.49 0.16 -1.08
CA ARG A 82 -17.80 0.95 -2.10
C ARG A 82 -18.68 1.22 -3.32
N ARG A 83 -19.39 0.20 -3.80
CA ARG A 83 -20.30 0.29 -4.96
C ARG A 83 -21.59 1.09 -4.68
N ALA A 84 -22.08 1.09 -3.44
CA ALA A 84 -23.31 1.79 -3.09
C ALA A 84 -23.22 3.31 -3.30
N GLY A 85 -22.00 3.87 -3.32
CA GLY A 85 -21.77 5.28 -3.47
C GLY A 85 -22.39 6.11 -2.33
N GLY A 86 -22.42 7.43 -2.54
CA GLY A 86 -22.96 8.38 -1.56
C GLY A 86 -22.21 8.39 -0.22
N TYR A 87 -22.76 9.12 0.75
CA TYR A 87 -22.09 9.34 2.04
C TYR A 87 -21.91 8.04 2.85
N LEU A 88 -22.96 7.23 2.97
CA LEU A 88 -22.90 5.97 3.73
C LEU A 88 -21.98 4.95 3.07
N GLY A 89 -21.97 4.88 1.73
CA GLY A 89 -21.04 4.03 0.98
C GLY A 89 -19.60 4.46 1.15
N ALA A 90 -19.32 5.77 1.12
CA ALA A 90 -17.99 6.33 1.36
C ALA A 90 -17.47 6.01 2.77
N VAL A 91 -18.27 6.25 3.82
CA VAL A 91 -17.88 5.95 5.20
C VAL A 91 -17.66 4.45 5.40
N GLY A 92 -18.56 3.61 4.87
CA GLY A 92 -18.40 2.16 4.93
C GLY A 92 -17.17 1.67 4.17
N GLY A 93 -16.96 2.16 2.95
CA GLY A 93 -15.81 1.84 2.11
C GLY A 93 -14.48 2.23 2.74
N ALA A 94 -14.41 3.43 3.34
CA ALA A 94 -13.21 3.91 4.04
C ALA A 94 -12.84 3.03 5.23
N ARG A 95 -13.83 2.57 6.01
CA ARG A 95 -13.59 1.65 7.13
C ARG A 95 -12.92 0.36 6.66
N PHE A 96 -13.50 -0.31 5.66
CA PHE A 96 -12.96 -1.56 5.15
C PHE A 96 -11.59 -1.37 4.49
N HIS A 97 -11.39 -0.26 3.77
CA HIS A 97 -10.09 0.07 3.20
C HIS A 97 -9.02 0.20 4.30
N ALA A 98 -9.30 0.95 5.38
CA ALA A 98 -8.37 1.10 6.49
C ALA A 98 -8.07 -0.24 7.19
N GLU A 99 -9.09 -1.09 7.37
CA GLU A 99 -8.93 -2.43 7.94
C GLU A 99 -7.99 -3.29 7.09
N TYR A 100 -8.19 -3.34 5.77
CA TYR A 100 -7.34 -4.15 4.89
C TYR A 100 -5.94 -3.58 4.69
N GLN A 101 -5.79 -2.25 4.66
CA GLN A 101 -4.47 -1.62 4.66
C GLN A 101 -3.69 -1.97 5.93
N THR A 102 -4.36 -1.98 7.09
CA THR A 102 -3.74 -2.40 8.35
C THR A 102 -3.25 -3.84 8.27
N ILE A 103 -4.04 -4.75 7.69
CA ILE A 103 -3.64 -6.15 7.50
C ILE A 103 -2.43 -6.25 6.58
N ILE A 104 -2.41 -5.54 5.45
CA ILE A 104 -1.26 -5.51 4.52
C ILE A 104 0.00 -5.03 5.25
N ASN A 105 -0.09 -3.91 5.97
CA ASN A 105 1.04 -3.37 6.71
C ASN A 105 1.53 -4.33 7.81
N ASN A 106 0.63 -5.04 8.49
CA ASN A 106 1.00 -6.03 9.50
C ASN A 106 1.74 -7.22 8.88
N ILE A 107 1.35 -7.67 7.68
CA ILE A 107 2.04 -8.73 6.95
C ILE A 107 3.45 -8.27 6.52
N ASP A 108 3.56 -7.08 5.93
CA ASP A 108 4.83 -6.51 5.48
C ASP A 108 5.78 -6.32 6.67
N HIS A 109 5.27 -5.85 7.81
CA HIS A 109 6.05 -5.72 9.04
C HIS A 109 6.49 -7.07 9.62
N ALA A 110 5.59 -8.07 9.68
CA ALA A 110 5.92 -9.40 10.17
C ALA A 110 6.97 -10.10 9.29
N LEU A 111 6.94 -9.90 7.97
CA LEU A 111 7.98 -10.36 7.05
C LEU A 111 9.34 -9.73 7.36
N GLN A 112 9.38 -8.42 7.62
CA GLN A 112 10.62 -7.72 8.00
C GLN A 112 11.18 -8.23 9.31
N LEU A 113 10.33 -8.48 10.32
CA LEU A 113 10.75 -9.06 11.59
C LEU A 113 11.30 -10.47 11.40
N TYR A 114 10.62 -11.31 10.62
CA TYR A 114 11.10 -12.67 10.34
C TYR A 114 12.48 -12.64 9.67
N ASN A 115 12.68 -11.77 8.67
CA ASN A 115 13.98 -11.61 8.01
C ASN A 115 15.06 -11.08 8.98
N ALA A 116 14.71 -10.15 9.88
CA ALA A 116 15.64 -9.66 10.88
C ALA A 116 16.06 -10.76 11.90
N GLU A 117 15.15 -11.68 12.23
CA GLU A 117 15.40 -12.79 13.16
C GLU A 117 16.18 -13.95 12.52
N HIS A 118 15.85 -14.32 11.28
CA HIS A 118 16.39 -15.52 10.62
C HIS A 118 17.48 -15.20 9.59
N GLY A 119 17.61 -13.95 9.17
CA GLY A 119 18.52 -13.51 8.10
C GLY A 119 18.07 -13.90 6.69
N GLU A 120 16.89 -14.50 6.54
CA GLU A 120 16.30 -14.89 5.27
C GLU A 120 14.77 -14.72 5.29
N PHE A 121 14.17 -14.58 4.10
CA PHE A 121 12.71 -14.62 3.93
C PHE A 121 12.20 -16.06 3.89
N PRO A 122 10.89 -16.30 4.16
CA PRO A 122 10.30 -17.63 4.07
C PRO A 122 10.55 -18.27 2.70
N LYS A 123 10.93 -19.55 2.68
CA LYS A 123 11.30 -20.26 1.44
C LYS A 123 10.11 -20.89 0.73
N SER A 124 8.99 -21.03 1.43
CA SER A 124 7.79 -21.68 0.91
C SER A 124 6.52 -20.96 1.37
N HIS A 125 5.44 -21.16 0.62
CA HIS A 125 4.13 -20.63 0.98
C HIS A 125 3.62 -21.19 2.31
N GLU A 126 3.84 -22.47 2.59
CA GLU A 126 3.42 -23.09 3.85
C GLU A 126 4.15 -22.48 5.05
N GLU A 127 5.45 -22.26 4.93
CA GLU A 127 6.24 -21.58 5.95
C GLU A 127 5.75 -20.16 6.17
N PHE A 128 5.48 -19.40 5.10
CA PHE A 128 4.90 -18.07 5.20
C PHE A 128 3.57 -18.09 5.99
N MET A 129 2.67 -19.01 5.67
CA MET A 129 1.38 -19.12 6.36
C MET A 129 1.53 -19.47 7.85
N GLN A 130 2.45 -20.37 8.20
CA GLN A 130 2.68 -20.75 9.60
C GLN A 130 3.44 -19.68 10.39
N LYS A 131 4.55 -19.17 9.84
CA LYS A 131 5.49 -18.30 10.55
C LYS A 131 5.12 -16.82 10.51
N ILE A 132 4.46 -16.37 9.45
CA ILE A 132 4.04 -14.97 9.33
C ILE A 132 2.58 -14.83 9.74
N ILE A 133 1.66 -15.56 9.10
CA ILE A 133 0.23 -15.37 9.33
C ILE A 133 -0.22 -15.93 10.68
N GLN A 134 0.05 -17.21 10.96
CA GLN A 134 -0.40 -17.84 12.20
C GLN A 134 0.35 -17.32 13.43
N ALA A 135 1.68 -17.18 13.37
CA ALA A 135 2.47 -16.71 14.52
C ALA A 135 2.09 -15.28 14.96
N ASN A 136 1.71 -14.41 14.02
CA ASN A 136 1.28 -13.04 14.31
C ASN A 136 -0.25 -12.91 14.48
N ASN A 137 -0.99 -14.03 14.49
CA ASN A 137 -2.45 -14.06 14.60
C ASN A 137 -3.17 -13.17 13.57
N ILE A 138 -2.62 -13.06 12.36
CA ILE A 138 -3.19 -12.23 11.30
C ILE A 138 -4.38 -12.97 10.68
N VAL A 139 -5.56 -12.36 10.75
CA VAL A 139 -6.77 -12.91 10.13
C VAL A 139 -6.85 -12.43 8.69
N LEU A 140 -6.64 -13.35 7.74
CA LEU A 140 -6.78 -13.02 6.33
C LEU A 140 -8.26 -12.80 5.97
N PRO A 141 -8.57 -11.75 5.21
CA PRO A 141 -9.93 -11.49 4.78
C PRO A 141 -10.38 -12.53 3.75
N GLU A 142 -11.70 -12.69 3.64
CA GLU A 142 -12.29 -13.59 2.65
C GLU A 142 -12.22 -12.96 1.25
N ILE A 143 -11.63 -13.71 0.32
CA ILE A 143 -11.54 -13.38 -1.11
C ILE A 143 -12.49 -14.26 -1.90
N GLU A 144 -12.68 -13.92 -3.18
CA GLU A 144 -13.54 -14.68 -4.07
C GLU A 144 -13.15 -16.16 -4.13
N PRO A 145 -14.12 -17.09 -4.26
CA PRO A 145 -13.85 -18.53 -4.24
C PRO A 145 -12.87 -19.01 -5.32
N GLN A 146 -12.80 -18.27 -6.44
CA GLN A 146 -11.93 -18.54 -7.58
C GLN A 146 -10.49 -18.04 -7.38
N HIS A 147 -10.26 -17.23 -6.35
CA HIS A 147 -8.95 -16.69 -6.02
C HIS A 147 -8.31 -17.48 -4.88
N GLU A 148 -6.99 -17.49 -4.87
CA GLU A 148 -6.21 -18.02 -3.75
C GLU A 148 -5.07 -17.08 -3.38
N TYR A 149 -4.75 -17.12 -2.09
CA TYR A 149 -3.57 -16.48 -1.54
C TYR A 149 -2.34 -17.30 -1.89
N ILE A 150 -1.33 -16.65 -2.46
CA ILE A 150 -0.04 -17.24 -2.74
C ILE A 150 1.07 -16.34 -2.21
N TYR A 151 2.15 -16.97 -1.77
CA TYR A 151 3.41 -16.30 -1.49
C TYR A 151 4.46 -16.83 -2.45
N VAL A 152 5.18 -15.93 -3.12
CA VAL A 152 6.22 -16.25 -4.10
C VAL A 152 7.57 -15.88 -3.49
N PRO A 153 8.42 -16.87 -3.13
CA PRO A 153 9.72 -16.62 -2.49
C PRO A 153 10.70 -15.81 -3.34
N GLU A 154 10.50 -15.80 -4.66
CA GLU A 154 11.32 -15.03 -5.60
C GLU A 154 11.07 -13.52 -5.52
N GLN A 155 9.92 -13.11 -4.96
CA GLN A 155 9.49 -11.71 -4.85
C GLN A 155 9.00 -11.41 -3.41
N PRO A 156 9.89 -11.52 -2.39
CA PRO A 156 9.51 -11.35 -1.00
C PRO A 156 8.94 -9.94 -0.70
N GLU A 157 9.39 -8.91 -1.43
CA GLU A 157 8.92 -7.53 -1.33
C GLU A 157 7.44 -7.34 -1.73
N MET A 158 6.90 -8.26 -2.54
CA MET A 158 5.50 -8.24 -2.93
C MET A 158 4.59 -8.80 -1.83
N GLY A 159 5.15 -9.50 -0.85
CA GLY A 159 4.44 -10.06 0.29
C GLY A 159 3.35 -11.05 -0.14
N LEU A 160 2.15 -10.86 0.39
CA LEU A 160 0.98 -11.67 0.04
C LEU A 160 0.48 -11.31 -1.36
N GLN A 161 0.31 -12.32 -2.21
CA GLN A 161 -0.20 -12.18 -3.57
C GLN A 161 -1.50 -12.95 -3.75
N ILE A 162 -2.28 -12.55 -4.76
CA ILE A 162 -3.47 -13.27 -5.22
C ILE A 162 -3.23 -13.78 -6.63
N ARG A 163 -3.70 -15.01 -6.89
CA ARG A 163 -3.87 -15.56 -8.24
C ARG A 163 -5.20 -16.29 -8.38
N LEU A 164 -5.61 -16.54 -9.62
CA LEU A 164 -6.68 -17.48 -9.93
C LEU A 164 -6.28 -18.91 -9.53
N LYS A 165 -7.22 -19.66 -8.95
CA LYS A 165 -7.04 -21.09 -8.70
C LYS A 165 -6.95 -21.84 -10.04
N PRO A 166 -5.93 -22.68 -10.25
CA PRO A 166 -5.85 -23.49 -11.46
C PRO A 166 -7.06 -24.43 -11.54
N GLY A 167 -7.85 -24.34 -12.60
CA GLY A 167 -9.08 -25.13 -12.78
C GLY A 167 -10.35 -24.53 -12.17
N GLY A 168 -10.32 -23.26 -11.75
CA GLY A 168 -11.54 -22.51 -11.40
C GLY A 168 -12.41 -22.25 -12.63
N ALA A 169 -13.74 -22.21 -12.44
CA ALA A 169 -14.73 -22.00 -13.52
C ALA A 169 -14.61 -20.65 -14.29
N GLY A 170 -13.69 -19.77 -13.87
CA GLY A 170 -13.32 -18.53 -14.56
C GLY A 170 -12.19 -18.69 -15.59
N GLU A 171 -11.57 -19.87 -15.69
CA GLU A 171 -10.64 -20.24 -16.77
C GLU A 171 -11.44 -20.58 -18.05
N ALA A 172 -12.43 -19.75 -18.36
CA ALA A 172 -13.27 -19.84 -19.53
C ALA A 172 -12.47 -19.35 -20.72
N ALA A 173 -11.72 -20.29 -21.31
CA ALA A 173 -10.91 -20.19 -22.51
C ALA A 173 -9.74 -19.19 -22.41
N PRO A 174 -8.56 -19.53 -22.96
CA PRO A 174 -7.57 -18.49 -23.26
C PRO A 174 -8.30 -17.35 -24.00
N PRO A 175 -8.01 -16.08 -23.69
CA PRO A 175 -8.51 -14.98 -24.51
C PRO A 175 -8.21 -15.37 -25.95
N ALA A 176 -9.25 -15.48 -26.78
CA ALA A 176 -9.10 -15.98 -28.14
C ALA A 176 -7.91 -15.23 -28.78
N GLU A 177 -6.82 -15.96 -28.96
CA GLU A 177 -5.58 -15.51 -29.56
C GLU A 177 -5.92 -15.31 -31.04
N GLY A 178 -6.54 -14.17 -31.33
CA GLY A 178 -7.34 -14.00 -32.53
C GLY A 178 -8.08 -12.67 -32.60
N ALA A 179 -7.41 -11.57 -32.21
CA ALA A 179 -7.79 -10.23 -32.63
C ALA A 179 -6.57 -9.34 -32.92
N ASP A 180 -5.43 -9.95 -33.28
CA ASP A 180 -4.44 -9.29 -34.14
C ASP A 180 -4.89 -9.52 -35.58
N GLY A 181 -5.65 -8.57 -36.13
CA GLY A 181 -6.20 -8.73 -37.47
C GLY A 181 -7.02 -7.58 -38.03
N GLN A 182 -7.04 -6.40 -37.40
CA GLN A 182 -7.34 -5.18 -38.13
C GLN A 182 -6.03 -4.42 -38.35
N GLN A 183 -5.25 -4.95 -39.29
CA GLN A 183 -4.27 -4.15 -40.00
C GLN A 183 -5.04 -2.92 -40.53
N PRO A 184 -4.69 -1.69 -40.12
CA PRO A 184 -5.29 -0.52 -40.73
C PRO A 184 -5.07 -0.61 -42.24
N PRO A 185 -6.07 -0.29 -43.08
CA PRO A 185 -5.89 -0.29 -44.52
C PRO A 185 -4.70 0.61 -44.84
N ALA A 186 -3.72 0.01 -45.52
CA ALA A 186 -2.61 0.70 -46.13
C ALA A 186 -3.14 1.49 -47.34
N ASP A 187 -3.81 2.60 -47.08
CA ASP A 187 -4.15 3.63 -48.06
C ASP A 187 -4.58 4.87 -47.27
N GLU A 188 -3.64 5.75 -46.94
CA GLU A 188 -3.71 7.17 -47.35
C GLU A 188 -2.40 7.85 -46.95
N ALA A 189 -1.48 7.90 -47.91
CA ALA A 189 -0.31 8.75 -47.87
C ALA A 189 -0.74 10.22 -47.94
N ALA A 190 -0.98 10.84 -46.79
CA ALA A 190 -0.99 12.29 -46.67
C ALA A 190 0.35 12.71 -46.06
N ALA A 191 1.18 13.33 -46.90
CA ALA A 191 2.42 13.97 -46.51
C ALA A 191 2.13 15.07 -45.48
N GLU A 192 2.54 14.85 -44.24
CA GLU A 192 2.64 15.91 -43.25
C GLU A 192 4.12 16.10 -42.92
N GLU A 193 4.58 17.33 -43.15
CA GLU A 193 5.99 17.71 -43.12
C GLU A 193 6.61 17.56 -41.72
N PRO A 194 7.90 17.18 -41.62
CA PRO A 194 8.58 17.01 -40.34
C PRO A 194 8.78 18.37 -39.66
N SER A 195 8.01 18.65 -38.61
CA SER A 195 8.33 19.73 -37.67
C SER A 195 9.65 19.42 -36.93
N PRO A 196 10.61 20.37 -36.91
CA PRO A 196 11.88 20.19 -36.22
C PRO A 196 11.76 20.46 -34.71
N ASP A 197 12.72 19.90 -33.97
CA ASP A 197 13.15 20.31 -32.63
C ASP A 197 12.32 19.95 -31.38
N ILE A 198 12.47 18.70 -30.92
CA ILE A 198 12.33 18.36 -29.49
C ILE A 198 13.67 17.89 -28.87
N ARG A 199 14.73 17.71 -29.68
CA ARG A 199 16.04 17.24 -29.17
C ARG A 199 16.80 18.26 -28.31
N THR A 200 16.38 19.50 -28.24
CA THR A 200 17.16 20.57 -27.56
C THR A 200 16.80 20.73 -26.06
N ARG A 201 15.77 20.06 -25.52
CA ARG A 201 15.31 20.33 -24.13
C ARG A 201 15.96 19.45 -23.05
N ALA A 202 16.68 18.39 -23.41
CA ALA A 202 17.30 17.48 -22.44
C ALA A 202 18.62 17.99 -21.82
N GLY A 203 19.20 19.08 -22.32
CA GLY A 203 20.49 19.61 -21.85
C GLY A 203 20.44 20.61 -20.69
N GLN A 204 19.28 21.17 -20.35
CA GLN A 204 19.22 22.40 -19.54
C GLN A 204 18.79 22.22 -18.08
N LEU A 205 18.50 20.98 -17.65
CA LEU A 205 18.08 20.66 -16.28
C LEU A 205 19.19 20.02 -15.42
N GLY A 206 20.37 19.79 -15.98
CA GLY A 206 21.50 19.19 -15.27
C GLY A 206 22.32 20.16 -14.42
N ASP A 207 22.26 21.47 -14.68
CA ASP A 207 23.22 22.42 -14.09
C ASP A 207 22.73 23.07 -12.78
N GLN A 208 21.41 23.15 -12.54
CA GLN A 208 20.90 23.92 -11.39
C GLN A 208 20.94 23.18 -10.04
N ARG A 209 21.31 21.89 -9.99
CA ARG A 209 21.33 21.14 -8.71
C ARG A 209 22.66 21.25 -7.95
N ASN A 210 23.73 21.75 -8.56
CA ASN A 210 25.04 21.79 -7.91
C ASN A 210 25.38 23.14 -7.26
N GLU A 211 24.68 24.24 -7.56
CA GLU A 211 24.96 25.55 -6.93
C GLU A 211 24.30 25.74 -5.55
N GLU A 212 23.28 24.97 -5.18
CA GLU A 212 22.60 25.16 -3.89
C GLU A 212 23.32 24.49 -2.70
N VAL A 213 24.21 23.53 -2.98
CA VAL A 213 24.97 22.81 -1.93
C VAL A 213 26.14 23.65 -1.39
N GLU A 214 26.71 24.58 -2.16
CA GLU A 214 27.80 25.44 -1.68
C GLU A 214 27.33 26.63 -0.84
N LYS A 215 26.06 27.05 -0.94
CA LYS A 215 25.55 28.20 -0.19
C LYS A 215 25.14 27.87 1.25
N HIS A 216 24.83 26.61 1.52
CA HIS A 216 24.52 26.12 2.86
C HIS A 216 25.69 25.31 3.39
N GLY A 217 26.70 26.02 3.91
CA GLY A 217 27.88 25.47 4.59
C GLY A 217 27.53 24.60 5.79
N LEU A 218 27.09 23.37 5.54
CA LEU A 218 27.05 22.30 6.51
C LEU A 218 28.48 21.76 6.65
N ALA A 219 29.16 22.26 7.68
CA ALA A 219 30.44 21.73 8.09
C ALA A 219 30.33 20.21 8.31
N PRO A 220 31.31 19.40 7.86
CA PRO A 220 31.36 17.98 8.19
C PRO A 220 31.48 17.84 9.71
N GLY A 221 30.39 17.40 10.33
CA GLY A 221 30.28 17.21 11.78
C GLY A 221 31.35 16.24 12.27
N GLY A 222 32.20 16.75 13.17
CA GLY A 222 33.27 16.01 13.80
C GLY A 222 32.77 14.79 14.58
N LEU A 223 33.51 13.69 14.42
CA LEU A 223 33.47 12.53 15.30
C LEU A 223 33.68 12.99 16.75
N VAL A 224 32.69 12.80 17.61
CA VAL A 224 32.87 12.92 19.06
C VAL A 224 33.26 11.54 19.60
N PRO A 225 34.44 11.38 20.24
CA PRO A 225 34.82 10.12 20.86
C PRO A 225 33.95 9.84 22.09
N VAL A 226 33.28 8.70 22.10
CA VAL A 226 32.57 8.17 23.26
C VAL A 226 33.61 7.64 24.23
N GLY A 227 33.80 8.37 25.34
CA GLY A 227 34.68 7.95 26.44
C GLY A 227 34.14 6.72 27.16
N GLY A 228 35.00 5.73 27.34
CA GLY A 228 34.78 4.58 28.20
C GLY A 228 34.82 4.99 29.67
N LEU A 229 33.93 4.37 30.47
CA LEU A 229 34.01 4.34 31.91
C LEU A 229 34.41 2.91 32.30
N GLU A 230 35.57 2.80 32.95
CA GLU A 230 36.00 1.64 33.73
C GLU A 230 35.23 1.54 35.05
#